data_AF-A0A961GJI0-F1
#
_entry.id   AF-A0A961GJI0-F1
#
_cell.length_a   1.000
_cell.length_b   1.000
_cell.length_c   1.000
_cell.angle_alpha   90.00
_cell.angle_beta   90.00
_cell.angle_gamma   90.00
#
_symmetry.space_group_name_H-M   'P 1'
#
loop_
_entity.id
_entity.type
_entity.pdbx_description
1 polymer ?
#
loop_
_entity_poly.entity_id
_entity_poly.type
_entity_poly.pdbx_seq_one_letter_code
_entity_poly.pdbx_strand_id
1 'polypeptide(L)'
;MSPLIVVLGVVLAFAAALRSTWSPCGLSMLSTITPLAETARGHRYAATASWFVAGAVVGGATTGLLAAGLAAVLAPLDASPAALLGVLALAALAGAAVDGGLFGRLVPFHKRQVDDAWLRQFRAWVYGGGFGFQIGTGLMTYIMTTAVLGVILAAALTATPWMAFAIVTLFGTLRGLVVLLGSRITSPMRLADFHRGFDAWREPVRLALVVVLGAVAAVAAVGAWGLSVPAAGVVLAAVAVTAAGVRKPAPVGGQTPVPDAVPSVVQPA
;
A
#
# COMPACT_ATOMS: atom_id res chain seq x y z
N MET A 1 20.33 16.76 -5.03
CA MET A 1 18.96 16.21 -5.05
C MET A 1 18.47 16.10 -6.50
N SER A 2 18.03 14.91 -6.94
CA SER A 2 17.46 14.73 -8.28
C SER A 2 15.93 14.93 -8.25
N PRO A 3 15.36 15.89 -8.99
CA PRO A 3 13.91 16.10 -9.03
C PRO A 3 13.16 14.87 -9.59
N LEU A 4 13.82 14.08 -10.43
CA LEU A 4 13.24 12.86 -10.99
C LEU A 4 12.96 11.81 -9.91
N ILE A 5 13.87 11.60 -8.95
CA ILE A 5 13.67 10.64 -7.85
C ILE A 5 12.45 11.05 -7.00
N VAL A 6 12.27 12.35 -6.76
CA VAL A 6 11.13 12.87 -6.01
C VAL A 6 9.82 12.57 -6.74
N VAL A 7 9.75 12.86 -8.05
CA VAL A 7 8.56 12.58 -8.86
C VAL A 7 8.24 11.09 -8.86
N LEU A 8 9.23 10.23 -9.08
CA LEU A 8 9.04 8.77 -9.06
C LEU A 8 8.61 8.27 -7.67
N GLY A 9 9.16 8.83 -6.60
CA GLY A 9 8.77 8.53 -5.21
C GLY A 9 7.31 8.91 -4.94
N VAL A 10 6.85 10.07 -5.43
CA VAL A 10 5.44 10.48 -5.33
C VAL A 10 4.54 9.54 -6.13
N VAL A 11 4.91 9.19 -7.37
CA VAL A 11 4.15 8.22 -8.19
C VAL A 11 4.02 6.88 -7.47
N LEU A 12 5.11 6.37 -6.89
CA LEU A 12 5.09 5.15 -6.09
C LEU A 12 4.20 5.30 -4.85
N ALA A 13 4.22 6.45 -4.16
CA ALA A 13 3.38 6.70 -3.00
C ALA A 13 1.88 6.59 -3.34
N PHE A 14 1.46 7.19 -4.46
CA PHE A 14 0.08 7.07 -4.95
C PHE A 14 -0.28 5.62 -5.33
N ALA A 15 0.55 4.97 -6.14
CA ALA A 15 0.27 3.63 -6.63
C ALA A 15 0.25 2.58 -5.49
N ALA A 16 1.22 2.67 -4.57
CA ALA A 16 1.30 1.79 -3.41
C ALA A 16 0.11 2.01 -2.46
N ALA A 17 -0.26 3.26 -2.18
CA ALA A 17 -1.41 3.58 -1.34
C ALA A 17 -2.71 3.01 -1.94
N LEU A 18 -2.93 3.23 -3.25
CA LEU A 18 -4.12 2.74 -3.96
C LEU A 18 -4.19 1.22 -3.94
N ARG A 19 -3.10 0.52 -4.28
CA ARG A 19 -3.05 -0.96 -4.26
C ARG A 19 -3.29 -1.51 -2.85
N SER A 20 -2.80 -0.83 -1.82
CA SER A 20 -2.92 -1.26 -0.43
C SER A 20 -4.37 -1.29 0.07
N THR A 21 -5.27 -0.58 -0.59
CA THR A 21 -6.72 -0.63 -0.32
C THR A 21 -7.30 -2.02 -0.56
N TRP A 22 -6.76 -2.77 -1.53
CA TRP A 22 -7.11 -4.17 -1.81
C TRP A 22 -6.38 -5.18 -0.92
N SER A 23 -5.93 -4.75 0.26
CA SER A 23 -5.48 -5.67 1.30
C SER A 23 -6.68 -6.22 2.09
N PRO A 24 -6.56 -7.43 2.67
CA PRO A 24 -7.57 -7.95 3.58
C PRO A 24 -7.91 -6.96 4.71
N CYS A 25 -6.91 -6.19 5.18
CA CYS A 25 -7.09 -5.16 6.19
C CYS A 25 -7.87 -3.95 5.67
N GLY A 26 -7.53 -3.43 4.48
CA GLY A 26 -8.26 -2.34 3.83
C GLY A 26 -9.74 -2.67 3.61
N LEU A 27 -10.03 -3.90 3.15
CA LEU A 27 -11.39 -4.39 2.96
C LEU A 27 -12.17 -4.48 4.28
N SER A 28 -11.59 -5.12 5.30
CA SER A 28 -12.23 -5.21 6.62
C SER A 28 -12.54 -3.82 7.18
N MET A 29 -11.57 -2.90 7.08
CA MET A 29 -11.71 -1.52 7.51
C MET A 29 -12.84 -0.78 6.76
N LEU A 30 -12.92 -0.93 5.43
CA LEU A 30 -13.95 -0.30 4.60
C LEU A 30 -15.35 -0.82 4.86
N SER A 31 -15.49 -2.03 5.41
CA SER A 31 -16.78 -2.57 5.88
C SER A 31 -17.12 -2.10 7.31
N THR A 32 -16.10 -1.82 8.11
CA THR A 32 -16.22 -1.56 9.55
C THR A 32 -16.44 -0.09 9.90
N ILE A 33 -15.74 0.83 9.22
CA ILE A 33 -15.89 2.28 9.41
C ILE A 33 -16.74 2.83 8.25
N THR A 34 -18.05 2.72 8.41
CA THR A 34 -19.06 3.21 7.46
C THR A 34 -20.19 3.92 8.20
N PRO A 35 -20.99 4.77 7.54
CA PRO A 35 -22.19 5.33 8.16
C PRO A 35 -23.11 4.25 8.74
N LEU A 36 -23.30 3.13 8.03
CA LEU A 36 -24.10 2.00 8.51
C LEU A 36 -23.58 1.43 9.83
N ALA A 37 -22.30 1.06 9.87
CA ALA A 37 -21.69 0.41 11.02
C ALA A 37 -21.53 1.35 12.22
N GLU A 38 -21.15 2.61 11.98
CA GLU A 38 -20.98 3.61 13.03
C GLU A 38 -22.33 3.99 13.65
N THR A 39 -23.39 4.15 12.84
CA THR A 39 -24.75 4.42 13.36
C THR A 39 -25.25 3.26 14.23
N ALA A 40 -25.00 2.01 13.83
CA ALA A 40 -25.35 0.84 14.62
C ALA A 40 -24.61 0.79 15.98
N ARG A 41 -23.45 1.44 16.09
CA ARG A 41 -22.68 1.60 17.35
C ARG A 41 -22.99 2.90 18.10
N GLY A 42 -23.93 3.72 17.61
CA GLY A 42 -24.26 5.01 18.22
C GLY A 42 -23.21 6.12 17.97
N HIS A 43 -22.34 5.96 16.97
CA HIS A 43 -21.28 6.90 16.64
C HIS A 43 -21.55 7.66 15.33
N ARG A 44 -20.91 8.82 15.18
CA ARG A 44 -20.94 9.60 13.93
C ARG A 44 -19.76 9.23 13.05
N TYR A 45 -20.05 8.70 11.86
CA TYR A 45 -19.03 8.33 10.87
C TYR A 45 -17.98 9.42 10.62
N ALA A 46 -18.40 10.68 10.46
CA ALA A 46 -17.48 11.79 10.20
C ALA A 46 -16.44 12.00 11.31
N ALA A 47 -16.81 11.75 12.57
CA ALA A 47 -15.87 11.86 13.69
C ALA A 47 -14.86 10.71 13.66
N THR A 48 -15.33 9.47 13.51
CA THR A 48 -14.47 8.27 13.44
C THR A 48 -13.52 8.32 12.23
N ALA A 49 -14.04 8.72 11.06
CA ALA A 49 -13.26 8.89 9.85
C ALA A 49 -12.19 9.99 9.99
N SER A 50 -12.52 11.12 10.63
CA SER A 50 -11.55 12.18 10.92
C SER A 50 -10.40 11.68 11.80
N TRP A 51 -10.71 10.94 12.87
CA TRP A 51 -9.69 10.32 13.72
C TRP A 51 -8.86 9.29 12.97
N PHE A 52 -9.49 8.51 12.09
CA PHE A 52 -8.78 7.56 11.22
C PHE A 52 -7.79 8.26 10.28
N VAL A 53 -8.20 9.33 9.60
CA VAL A 53 -7.31 10.10 8.74
C VAL A 53 -6.18 10.74 9.55
N ALA A 54 -6.49 11.35 10.70
CA ALA A 54 -5.46 11.93 11.58
C ALA A 54 -4.45 10.87 12.04
N GLY A 55 -4.93 9.70 12.48
CA GLY A 55 -4.09 8.56 12.83
C GLY A 55 -3.21 8.13 11.66
N ALA A 56 -3.76 8.03 10.45
CA ALA A 56 -3.02 7.63 9.26
C ALA A 56 -1.93 8.64 8.85
N VAL A 57 -2.20 9.94 9.00
CA VAL A 57 -1.19 10.99 8.83
C VAL A 57 -0.06 10.81 9.84
N VAL A 58 -0.39 10.61 11.13
CA VAL A 58 0.62 10.38 12.19
C VAL A 58 1.40 9.09 11.95
N GLY A 59 0.74 8.02 11.51
CA GLY A 59 1.40 6.76 11.14
C GLY A 59 2.34 6.91 9.96
N GLY A 60 1.91 7.61 8.91
CA GLY A 60 2.74 7.95 7.75
C GLY A 60 3.93 8.81 8.13
N ALA A 61 3.72 9.83 8.98
CA ALA A 61 4.78 10.67 9.52
C ALA A 61 5.78 9.86 10.36
N THR A 62 5.32 8.87 11.14
CA THR A 62 6.20 7.99 11.92
C THR A 62 7.14 7.19 11.02
N THR A 63 6.61 6.53 9.99
CA THR A 63 7.46 5.85 8.99
C THR A 63 8.30 6.86 8.19
N GLY A 64 7.78 8.06 7.96
CA GLY A 64 8.49 9.16 7.30
C GLY A 64 9.71 9.66 8.07
N LEU A 65 9.66 9.67 9.41
CA LEU A 65 10.83 9.97 10.24
C LEU A 65 11.92 8.90 10.08
N LEU A 66 11.54 7.62 9.98
CA LEU A 66 12.49 6.55 9.69
C LEU A 66 13.11 6.72 8.30
N ALA A 67 12.31 7.02 7.28
CA ALA A 67 12.80 7.30 5.93
C ALA A 67 13.69 8.55 5.87
N ALA A 68 13.37 9.59 6.66
CA ALA A 68 14.18 10.78 6.81
C ALA A 68 15.53 10.47 7.45
N GLY A 69 15.57 9.58 8.44
CA GLY A 69 16.81 9.05 9.01
C GLY A 69 17.65 8.31 7.97
N LEU A 70 17.04 7.43 7.17
CA LEU A 70 17.74 6.76 6.06
C LEU A 70 18.28 7.75 5.03
N ALA A 71 17.50 8.76 4.66
CA ALA A 71 17.94 9.81 3.75
C ALA A 71 19.11 10.62 4.33
N ALA A 72 19.10 10.90 5.65
CA ALA A 72 20.19 11.59 6.34
C ALA A 72 21.48 10.75 6.36
N VAL A 73 21.38 9.43 6.49
CA VAL A 73 22.52 8.51 6.41
C VAL A 73 23.08 8.40 4.98
N LEU A 74 22.22 8.46 3.97
CA LEU A 74 22.64 8.43 2.56
C LEU A 74 23.25 9.75 2.08
N ALA A 75 22.83 10.89 2.63
CA ALA A 75 23.31 12.21 2.26
C ALA A 75 24.85 12.37 2.25
N PRO A 76 25.60 11.95 3.29
CA PRO A 76 27.06 12.07 3.30
C PRO A 76 27.79 11.11 2.36
N LEU A 77 27.12 10.11 1.78
CA LEU A 77 27.75 9.19 0.81
C LEU A 77 28.00 9.85 -0.54
N ASP A 78 27.40 11.02 -0.79
CA ASP A 78 27.50 11.82 -2.03
C ASP A 78 27.37 10.98 -3.30
N ALA A 79 26.48 9.99 -3.26
CA ALA A 79 26.24 9.10 -4.38
C ALA A 79 25.69 9.89 -5.57
N SER A 80 26.22 9.62 -6.76
CA SER A 80 25.79 10.34 -7.95
C SER A 80 24.29 10.13 -8.21
N PRO A 81 23.58 11.15 -8.75
CA PRO A 81 22.17 11.00 -9.12
C PRO A 81 21.90 9.80 -10.03
N ALA A 82 22.83 9.49 -10.93
CA ALA A 82 22.78 8.33 -11.80
C ALA A 82 22.80 7.01 -11.02
N ALA A 83 23.69 6.88 -10.01
CA ALA A 83 23.75 5.69 -9.17
C ALA A 83 22.44 5.49 -8.38
N LEU A 84 21.91 6.55 -7.77
CA LEU A 84 20.65 6.51 -7.02
C LEU A 84 19.46 6.14 -7.91
N LEU A 85 19.40 6.67 -9.13
CA LEU A 85 18.40 6.29 -10.13
C LEU A 85 18.57 4.83 -10.58
N GLY A 86 19.81 4.35 -10.72
CA GLY A 86 20.10 2.94 -11.03
C GLY A 86 19.59 1.99 -9.95
N VAL A 87 19.81 2.32 -8.67
CA VAL A 87 19.26 1.55 -7.54
C VAL A 87 17.74 1.53 -7.58
N LEU A 88 17.09 2.70 -7.78
CA LEU A 88 15.64 2.79 -7.90
C LEU A 88 15.11 1.97 -9.09
N ALA A 89 15.79 2.01 -10.23
CA ALA A 89 15.42 1.27 -11.42
C ALA A 89 15.40 -0.25 -11.18
N LEU A 90 16.47 -0.77 -10.58
CA LEU A 90 16.61 -2.19 -10.27
C LEU A 90 15.59 -2.63 -9.21
N ALA A 91 15.39 -1.84 -8.17
CA ALA A 91 14.40 -2.12 -7.13
C ALA A 91 12.96 -2.12 -7.67
N ALA A 92 12.62 -1.15 -8.53
CA ALA A 92 11.31 -1.08 -9.16
C ALA A 92 11.06 -2.25 -10.12
N LEU A 93 12.08 -2.66 -10.90
CA LEU A 93 12.01 -3.83 -11.77
C LEU A 93 11.81 -5.13 -10.96
N ALA A 94 12.57 -5.30 -9.88
CA ALA A 94 12.41 -6.43 -8.97
C ALA A 94 11.00 -6.44 -8.36
N GLY A 95 10.50 -5.27 -7.93
CA GLY A 95 9.14 -5.11 -7.43
C GLY A 95 8.09 -5.51 -8.46
N ALA A 96 8.21 -5.02 -9.71
CA ALA A 96 7.32 -5.40 -10.80
C ALA A 96 7.33 -6.92 -11.03
N ALA A 97 8.49 -7.56 -10.95
CA ALA A 97 8.61 -8.99 -11.15
C ALA A 97 7.96 -9.82 -10.04
N VAL A 98 8.13 -9.39 -8.78
CA VAL A 98 7.50 -10.02 -7.62
C VAL A 98 5.98 -9.84 -7.66
N ASP A 99 5.50 -8.61 -7.84
CA ASP A 99 4.07 -8.29 -7.85
C ASP A 99 3.35 -8.84 -9.10
N GLY A 100 4.08 -8.95 -10.22
CA GLY A 100 3.65 -9.64 -11.44
C GLY A 100 3.59 -11.17 -11.28
N GLY A 101 4.19 -11.72 -10.23
CA GLY A 101 4.16 -13.14 -9.91
C GLY A 101 5.13 -13.99 -10.72
N LEU A 102 6.26 -13.43 -11.19
CA LEU A 102 7.31 -14.22 -11.86
C LEU A 102 7.90 -15.29 -10.94
N PHE A 103 8.00 -15.00 -9.64
CA PHE A 103 8.55 -15.89 -8.62
C PHE A 103 7.47 -16.63 -7.79
N GLY A 104 6.23 -16.69 -8.28
CA GLY A 104 5.09 -17.20 -7.52
C GLY A 104 4.47 -16.16 -6.57
N ARG A 105 3.65 -16.61 -5.60
CA ARG A 105 2.97 -15.72 -4.63
C ARG A 105 3.87 -15.43 -3.43
N LEU A 106 4.75 -14.43 -3.57
CA LEU A 106 5.60 -13.96 -2.47
C LEU A 106 4.92 -12.90 -1.58
N VAL A 107 3.90 -12.24 -2.10
CA VAL A 107 3.05 -11.31 -1.33
C VAL A 107 1.83 -12.04 -0.77
N PRO A 108 1.39 -11.74 0.47
CA PRO A 108 1.87 -10.67 1.35
C PRO A 108 3.11 -11.02 2.19
N PHE A 109 4.00 -10.03 2.39
CA PHE A 109 5.23 -10.16 3.19
C PHE A 109 4.98 -10.13 4.70
N HIS A 110 3.95 -9.41 5.12
CA HIS A 110 3.52 -9.33 6.52
C HIS A 110 2.02 -9.61 6.58
N LYS A 111 1.58 -10.42 7.55
CA LYS A 111 0.20 -10.91 7.67
C LYS A 111 -0.40 -10.56 9.04
N ARG A 112 -0.55 -9.27 9.31
CA ARG A 112 -1.16 -8.76 10.54
C ARG A 112 -2.39 -7.92 10.22
N GLN A 113 -3.50 -8.21 10.89
CA GLN A 113 -4.70 -7.39 10.90
C GLN A 113 -4.68 -6.39 12.05
N VAL A 114 -5.50 -5.35 11.93
CA VAL A 114 -5.94 -4.60 13.10
C VAL A 114 -6.76 -5.52 14.02
N ASP A 115 -6.78 -5.22 15.32
CA ASP A 115 -7.52 -6.03 16.29
C ASP A 115 -8.99 -5.62 16.34
N ASP A 116 -9.87 -6.47 15.79
CA ASP A 116 -11.31 -6.23 15.75
C ASP A 116 -11.96 -6.15 17.15
N ALA A 117 -11.29 -6.65 18.20
CA ALA A 117 -11.77 -6.50 19.57
C ALA A 117 -11.84 -5.03 20.00
N TRP A 118 -11.03 -4.15 19.41
CA TRP A 118 -11.00 -2.73 19.71
C TRP A 118 -12.35 -2.05 19.44
N LEU A 119 -13.11 -2.55 18.47
CA LEU A 119 -14.45 -2.03 18.12
C LEU A 119 -15.46 -2.19 19.25
N ARG A 120 -15.25 -3.18 20.13
CA ARG A 120 -16.12 -3.47 21.28
C ARG A 120 -15.59 -2.88 22.58
N GLN A 121 -14.28 -2.64 22.67
CA GLN A 121 -13.62 -2.23 23.91
C GLN A 121 -13.36 -0.72 23.99
N PHE A 122 -13.12 -0.06 22.86
CA PHE A 122 -12.67 1.32 22.83
C PHE A 122 -13.67 2.27 22.18
N ARG A 123 -13.53 3.55 22.52
CA ARG A 123 -14.31 4.65 21.94
C ARG A 123 -13.93 4.86 20.47
N ALA A 124 -14.87 5.41 19.69
CA ALA A 124 -14.72 5.73 18.27
C ALA A 124 -13.37 6.37 17.88
N TRP A 125 -12.93 7.36 18.65
CA TRP A 125 -11.69 8.08 18.37
C TRP A 125 -10.43 7.25 18.62
N VAL A 126 -10.48 6.30 19.57
CA VAL A 126 -9.35 5.42 19.90
C VAL A 126 -9.15 4.38 18.81
N TYR A 127 -10.20 3.63 18.44
CA TYR A 127 -10.05 2.65 17.37
C TYR A 127 -9.90 3.32 16.00
N GLY A 128 -10.61 4.43 15.75
CA GLY A 128 -10.44 5.23 14.54
C GLY A 128 -8.99 5.67 14.39
N GLY A 129 -8.44 6.37 15.39
CA GLY A 129 -7.05 6.83 15.40
C GLY A 129 -6.04 5.69 15.36
N GLY A 130 -6.23 4.64 16.16
CA GLY A 130 -5.33 3.49 16.23
C GLY A 130 -5.27 2.67 14.95
N PHE A 131 -6.42 2.40 14.33
CA PHE A 131 -6.47 1.73 13.02
C PHE A 131 -5.88 2.63 11.93
N GLY A 132 -6.19 3.92 11.97
CA GLY A 132 -5.59 4.93 11.10
C GLY A 132 -4.07 4.87 11.16
N PHE A 133 -3.49 4.94 12.35
CA PHE A 133 -2.05 4.86 12.58
C PHE A 133 -1.43 3.58 12.01
N GLN A 134 -2.00 2.41 12.34
CA GLN A 134 -1.50 1.12 11.84
C GLN A 134 -1.57 1.02 10.31
N ILE A 135 -2.62 1.58 9.68
CA ILE A 135 -2.75 1.64 8.22
C ILE A 135 -1.75 2.63 7.61
N GLY A 136 -1.63 3.82 8.20
CA GLY A 136 -0.79 4.91 7.70
C GLY A 136 0.70 4.61 7.75
N THR A 137 1.18 3.89 8.78
CA THR A 137 2.58 3.43 8.83
C THR A 137 2.94 2.53 7.66
N GLY A 138 1.96 1.77 7.17
CA GLY A 138 2.05 0.83 6.08
C GLY A 138 2.91 -0.42 6.29
N LEU A 139 3.56 -0.53 7.45
CA LEU A 139 4.38 -1.69 7.82
C LEU A 139 3.78 -2.53 8.95
N MET A 140 2.78 -2.01 9.66
CA MET A 140 2.15 -2.70 10.79
C MET A 140 0.98 -3.62 10.39
N THR A 141 0.56 -3.56 9.12
CA THR A 141 -0.57 -4.31 8.57
C THR A 141 -0.14 -5.12 7.34
N TYR A 142 -1.09 -5.75 6.65
CA TYR A 142 -0.80 -6.51 5.43
C TYR A 142 -0.04 -5.70 4.37
N ILE A 143 1.16 -6.17 4.01
CA ILE A 143 1.96 -5.63 2.90
C ILE A 143 1.70 -6.47 1.65
N MET A 144 0.77 -6.02 0.82
CA MET A 144 0.30 -6.77 -0.38
C MET A 144 1.11 -6.49 -1.64
N THR A 145 2.10 -5.61 -1.57
CA THR A 145 2.90 -5.14 -2.71
C THR A 145 4.29 -4.72 -2.25
N THR A 146 5.28 -5.01 -3.08
CA THR A 146 6.64 -4.48 -2.93
C THR A 146 6.71 -2.96 -3.01
N ALA A 147 5.73 -2.30 -3.65
CA ALA A 147 5.69 -0.86 -3.82
C ALA A 147 5.67 -0.10 -2.48
N VAL A 148 5.13 -0.67 -1.40
CA VAL A 148 5.18 -0.05 -0.05
C VAL A 148 6.64 0.13 0.40
N LEU A 149 7.48 -0.88 0.20
CA LEU A 149 8.92 -0.79 0.48
C LEU A 149 9.62 0.11 -0.53
N GLY A 150 9.17 0.08 -1.79
CA GLY A 150 9.62 0.97 -2.85
C GLY A 150 9.44 2.45 -2.53
N VAL A 151 8.35 2.83 -1.85
CA VAL A 151 8.12 4.21 -1.39
C VAL A 151 9.18 4.64 -0.39
N ILE A 152 9.47 3.81 0.62
CA ILE A 152 10.49 4.10 1.65
C ILE A 152 11.88 4.19 1.01
N LEU A 153 12.20 3.28 0.10
CA LEU A 153 13.45 3.29 -0.65
C LEU A 153 13.57 4.56 -1.50
N ALA A 154 12.57 4.88 -2.34
CA ALA A 154 12.59 6.05 -3.20
C ALA A 154 12.70 7.35 -2.37
N ALA A 155 11.98 7.42 -1.25
CA ALA A 155 12.08 8.51 -0.29
C ALA A 155 13.51 8.64 0.28
N ALA A 156 14.12 7.55 0.73
CA ALA A 156 15.50 7.54 1.23
C ALA A 156 16.51 7.97 0.15
N LEU A 157 16.35 7.48 -1.09
CA LEU A 157 17.20 7.80 -2.24
C LEU A 157 17.11 9.28 -2.67
N THR A 158 16.17 10.07 -2.15
CA THR A 158 16.21 11.54 -2.33
C THR A 158 17.43 12.19 -1.65
N ALA A 159 18.05 11.47 -0.69
CA ALA A 159 19.13 11.97 0.16
C ALA A 159 18.81 13.31 0.85
N THR A 160 17.51 13.58 1.05
CA THR A 160 16.98 14.84 1.58
C THR A 160 15.93 14.52 2.66
N PRO A 161 16.25 14.67 3.96
CA PRO A 161 15.40 14.16 5.05
C PRO A 161 13.96 14.68 5.01
N TRP A 162 13.75 15.97 4.75
CA TRP A 162 12.41 16.56 4.70
C TRP A 162 11.58 16.01 3.53
N MET A 163 12.22 15.73 2.39
CA MET A 163 11.55 15.20 1.21
C MET A 163 11.15 13.74 1.43
N ALA A 164 12.05 12.97 2.04
CA ALA A 164 11.76 11.60 2.44
C ALA A 164 10.57 11.54 3.41
N PHE A 165 10.56 12.41 4.43
CA PHE A 165 9.45 12.57 5.35
C PHE A 165 8.14 12.92 4.63
N ALA A 166 8.17 13.89 3.72
CA ALA A 166 6.99 14.34 2.98
C ALA A 166 6.39 13.24 2.08
N ILE A 167 7.21 12.51 1.33
CA ILE A 167 6.76 11.43 0.43
C ILE A 167 6.07 10.30 1.22
N VAL A 168 6.66 9.88 2.34
CA VAL A 168 6.09 8.77 3.14
C VAL A 168 4.87 9.24 3.94
N THR A 169 4.85 10.48 4.42
CA THR A 169 3.67 11.07 5.05
C THR A 169 2.51 11.18 4.06
N LEU A 170 2.80 11.58 2.81
CA LEU A 170 1.82 11.58 1.72
C LEU A 170 1.25 10.17 1.50
N PHE A 171 2.11 9.15 1.41
CA PHE A 171 1.67 7.75 1.29
C PHE A 171 0.71 7.35 2.43
N GLY A 172 1.05 7.63 3.69
CA GLY A 172 0.18 7.33 4.83
C GLY A 172 -1.14 8.11 4.80
N THR A 173 -1.09 9.38 4.40
CA THR A 173 -2.27 10.24 4.23
C THR A 173 -3.21 9.68 3.18
N LEU A 174 -2.70 9.32 2.00
CA LEU A 174 -3.50 8.74 0.90
C LEU A 174 -4.18 7.45 1.34
N ARG A 175 -3.48 6.60 2.09
CA ARG A 175 -4.07 5.40 2.70
C ARG A 175 -5.14 5.72 3.74
N GLY A 176 -4.98 6.80 4.49
CA GLY A 176 -5.99 7.31 5.43
C GLY A 176 -7.28 7.73 4.72
N LEU A 177 -7.16 8.45 3.61
CA LEU A 177 -8.30 9.00 2.85
C LEU A 177 -9.20 7.92 2.23
N VAL A 178 -8.70 6.70 2.08
CA VAL A 178 -9.47 5.54 1.61
C VAL A 178 -10.74 5.30 2.43
N VAL A 179 -10.74 5.61 3.74
CA VAL A 179 -11.94 5.45 4.59
C VAL A 179 -13.15 6.21 4.05
N LEU A 180 -12.92 7.28 3.28
CA LEU A 180 -13.95 8.12 2.66
C LEU A 180 -14.70 7.41 1.53
N LEU A 181 -14.14 6.34 0.95
CA LEU A 181 -14.83 5.51 -0.04
C LEU A 181 -16.08 4.84 0.56
N GLY A 182 -16.06 4.55 1.86
CA GLY A 182 -17.20 3.97 2.58
C GLY A 182 -18.30 4.97 2.96
N SER A 183 -18.13 6.26 2.65
CA SER A 183 -19.03 7.34 3.10
C SER A 183 -20.49 7.22 2.63
N ARG A 184 -20.77 6.42 1.60
CA ARG A 184 -22.13 6.20 1.07
C ARG A 184 -22.74 4.87 1.48
N ILE A 185 -22.01 4.05 2.25
CA ILE A 185 -22.46 2.74 2.72
C ILE A 185 -23.39 2.95 3.92
N THR A 186 -24.67 3.15 3.62
CA THR A 186 -25.75 3.39 4.60
C THR A 186 -26.74 2.23 4.70
N SER A 187 -26.56 1.17 3.91
CA SER A 187 -27.42 -0.01 3.92
C SER A 187 -26.61 -1.29 3.60
N PRO A 188 -27.06 -2.48 4.04
CA PRO A 188 -26.39 -3.74 3.74
C PRO A 188 -26.26 -4.01 2.24
N MET A 189 -27.27 -3.64 1.45
CA MET A 189 -27.23 -3.79 -0.01
C MET A 189 -26.11 -2.96 -0.63
N ARG A 190 -25.93 -1.71 -0.21
CA ARG A 190 -24.81 -0.87 -0.68
C ARG A 190 -23.45 -1.42 -0.26
N LEU A 191 -23.35 -2.04 0.91
CA LEU A 191 -22.12 -2.70 1.34
C LEU A 191 -21.79 -3.90 0.44
N ALA A 192 -22.80 -4.72 0.12
CA ALA A 192 -22.63 -5.84 -0.80
C ALA A 192 -22.25 -5.38 -2.22
N ASP A 193 -22.91 -4.33 -2.74
CA ASP A 193 -22.56 -3.72 -4.03
C ASP A 193 -21.14 -3.18 -4.04
N PHE A 194 -20.74 -2.51 -2.96
CA PHE A 194 -19.39 -2.01 -2.79
C PHE A 194 -18.37 -3.14 -2.83
N HIS A 195 -18.56 -4.24 -2.09
CA HIS A 195 -17.66 -5.38 -2.12
C HIS A 195 -17.58 -6.03 -3.50
N ARG A 196 -18.71 -6.21 -4.19
CA ARG A 196 -18.73 -6.76 -5.56
C ARG A 196 -17.93 -5.91 -6.54
N GLY A 197 -18.19 -4.60 -6.53
CA GLY A 197 -17.45 -3.65 -7.37
C GLY A 197 -15.96 -3.65 -7.01
N PHE A 198 -15.65 -3.59 -5.73
CA PHE A 198 -14.29 -3.55 -5.25
C PHE A 198 -13.52 -4.84 -5.64
N ASP A 199 -14.11 -6.02 -5.49
CA ASP A 199 -13.47 -7.28 -5.91
C ASP A 199 -13.25 -7.35 -7.43
N ALA A 200 -14.18 -6.82 -8.24
CA ALA A 200 -14.01 -6.77 -9.69
C ALA A 200 -12.78 -5.95 -10.13
N TRP A 201 -12.38 -4.94 -9.35
CA TRP A 201 -11.21 -4.11 -9.62
C TRP A 201 -9.90 -4.66 -9.04
N ARG A 202 -9.93 -5.76 -8.27
CA ARG A 202 -8.74 -6.33 -7.61
C ARG A 202 -7.61 -6.63 -8.59
N GLU A 203 -7.94 -7.33 -9.67
CA GLU A 203 -6.96 -7.74 -10.66
C GLU A 203 -6.50 -6.59 -11.57
N PRO A 204 -7.41 -5.74 -12.12
CA PRO A 204 -7.01 -4.53 -12.83
C PRO A 204 -6.06 -3.62 -12.03
N VAL A 205 -6.33 -3.42 -10.73
CA VAL A 205 -5.46 -2.59 -9.87
C VAL A 205 -4.11 -3.24 -9.62
N ARG A 206 -4.06 -4.58 -9.48
CA ARG A 206 -2.78 -5.32 -9.42
C ARG A 206 -1.96 -5.10 -10.68
N LEU A 207 -2.57 -5.26 -11.86
CA LEU A 207 -1.90 -5.08 -13.14
C LEU A 207 -1.44 -3.64 -13.34
N ALA A 208 -2.30 -2.66 -13.03
CA ALA A 208 -1.96 -1.24 -13.10
C ALA A 208 -0.74 -0.91 -12.22
N LEU A 209 -0.64 -1.48 -11.03
CA LEU A 209 0.54 -1.31 -10.19
C LEU A 209 1.80 -1.91 -10.83
N VAL A 210 1.73 -3.12 -11.39
CA VAL A 210 2.88 -3.74 -12.07
C VAL A 210 3.36 -2.88 -13.23
N VAL A 211 2.42 -2.31 -14.01
CA VAL A 211 2.72 -1.35 -15.08
C VAL A 211 3.42 -0.11 -14.51
N VAL A 212 2.93 0.46 -13.40
CA VAL A 212 3.57 1.62 -12.76
C VAL A 212 4.99 1.28 -12.29
N LEU A 213 5.21 0.14 -11.65
CA LEU A 213 6.54 -0.29 -11.22
C LEU A 213 7.48 -0.48 -12.43
N GLY A 214 7.00 -1.08 -13.51
CA GLY A 214 7.74 -1.21 -14.77
C GLY A 214 8.08 0.15 -15.40
N ALA A 215 7.13 1.09 -15.41
CA ALA A 215 7.35 2.45 -15.92
C ALA A 215 8.37 3.23 -15.06
N VAL A 216 8.27 3.12 -13.73
CA VAL A 216 9.25 3.70 -12.80
C VAL A 216 10.64 3.11 -13.07
N ALA A 217 10.75 1.79 -13.26
CA ALA A 217 12.01 1.13 -13.56
C ALA A 217 12.63 1.65 -14.87
N ALA A 218 11.82 1.73 -15.94
CA ALA A 218 12.23 2.22 -17.24
C ALA A 218 12.70 3.69 -17.18
N VAL A 219 11.90 4.57 -16.59
CA VAL A 219 12.24 6.01 -16.48
C VAL A 219 13.48 6.23 -15.61
N ALA A 220 13.60 5.51 -14.49
CA ALA A 220 14.78 5.58 -13.64
C ALA A 220 16.04 5.07 -14.37
N ALA A 221 15.94 3.98 -15.13
CA ALA A 221 17.05 3.44 -15.91
C ALA A 221 17.54 4.41 -17.00
N VAL A 222 16.62 5.04 -17.72
CA VAL A 222 16.96 6.07 -18.72
C VAL A 222 17.58 7.30 -18.04
N GLY A 223 17.06 7.71 -16.88
CA GLY A 223 17.66 8.79 -16.09
C GLY A 223 19.04 8.45 -15.54
N ALA A 224 19.32 7.17 -15.25
CA ALA A 224 20.60 6.70 -14.73
C ALA A 224 21.67 6.54 -15.80
N TRP A 225 21.31 5.95 -16.95
CA TRP A 225 22.28 5.48 -17.95
C TRP A 225 22.02 6.03 -19.36
N GLY A 226 21.07 6.94 -19.56
CA GLY A 226 20.67 7.43 -20.88
C GLY A 226 20.06 6.32 -21.75
N LEU A 227 20.15 6.46 -23.08
CA LEU A 227 19.70 5.43 -24.05
C LEU A 227 20.78 4.38 -24.31
N SER A 228 21.48 3.94 -23.26
CA SER A 228 22.54 2.93 -23.36
C SER A 228 21.98 1.51 -23.31
N VAL A 229 22.82 0.51 -23.66
CA VAL A 229 22.46 -0.91 -23.62
C VAL A 229 21.92 -1.36 -22.25
N PRO A 230 22.49 -0.97 -21.10
CA PRO A 230 21.92 -1.27 -19.78
C PRO A 230 20.49 -0.73 -19.59
N ALA A 231 20.22 0.50 -20.03
CA ALA A 231 18.89 1.08 -19.95
C ALA A 231 17.90 0.33 -20.84
N ALA A 232 18.30 0.01 -22.08
CA ALA A 232 17.50 -0.80 -22.98
C ALA A 232 17.17 -2.18 -22.38
N GLY A 233 18.14 -2.82 -21.71
CA GLY A 233 17.94 -4.09 -21.00
C GLY A 233 16.88 -4.00 -19.91
N VAL A 234 16.94 -2.97 -19.05
CA VAL A 234 15.94 -2.76 -17.99
C VAL A 234 14.56 -2.42 -18.56
N VAL A 235 14.50 -1.58 -19.60
CA VAL A 235 13.24 -1.24 -20.27
C VAL A 235 12.59 -2.49 -20.87
N LEU A 236 13.36 -3.30 -21.62
CA LEU A 236 12.87 -4.55 -22.22
C LEU A 236 12.43 -5.55 -21.14
N ALA A 237 13.20 -5.68 -20.05
CA ALA A 237 12.83 -6.52 -18.92
C ALA A 237 11.53 -6.04 -18.26
N ALA A 238 11.35 -4.73 -18.05
CA ALA A 238 10.14 -4.16 -17.49
C ALA A 238 8.92 -4.44 -18.38
N VAL A 239 9.07 -4.27 -19.70
CA VAL A 239 8.02 -4.60 -20.69
C VAL A 239 7.69 -6.09 -20.64
N ALA A 240 8.70 -6.97 -20.64
CA ALA A 240 8.50 -8.41 -20.59
C ALA A 240 7.82 -8.88 -19.29
N VAL A 241 8.24 -8.35 -18.15
CA VAL A 241 7.64 -8.62 -16.82
C VAL A 241 6.18 -8.18 -16.80
N THR A 242 5.89 -6.98 -17.30
CA THR A 242 4.53 -6.45 -17.37
C THR A 242 3.65 -7.33 -18.28
N ALA A 243 4.16 -7.69 -19.46
CA ALA A 243 3.45 -8.56 -20.40
C ALA A 243 3.21 -9.97 -19.82
N ALA A 244 4.17 -10.54 -19.11
CA ALA A 244 4.04 -11.84 -18.45
C ALA A 244 3.01 -11.78 -17.29
N GLY A 245 2.99 -10.70 -16.52
CA GLY A 245 2.03 -10.47 -15.44
C GLY A 245 0.57 -10.41 -15.93
N VAL A 246 0.34 -9.81 -17.10
CA VAL A 246 -0.97 -9.76 -17.76
C VAL A 246 -1.43 -11.14 -18.25
N ARG A 247 -0.52 -12.00 -18.67
CA ARG A 247 -0.84 -13.32 -19.26
C ARG A 247 -1.19 -14.39 -18.24
N LYS A 248 -0.75 -14.28 -16.98
CA LYS A 248 -1.09 -15.28 -15.95
C LYS A 248 -2.53 -15.04 -15.49
N PRO A 249 -3.49 -15.93 -15.80
CA PRO A 249 -4.83 -15.81 -15.24
C PRO A 249 -4.74 -15.92 -13.72
N ALA A 250 -5.52 -15.11 -13.01
CA ALA A 250 -5.74 -15.37 -11.60
C ALA A 250 -6.34 -16.79 -11.47
N PRO A 251 -5.82 -17.65 -10.58
CA PRO A 251 -6.49 -18.92 -10.27
C PRO A 251 -7.92 -18.60 -9.80
N VAL A 252 -8.90 -19.18 -10.48
CA VAL A 252 -10.29 -19.19 -10.04
C VAL A 252 -10.35 -19.90 -8.70
N GLY A 253 -10.84 -19.22 -7.66
CA GLY A 253 -11.22 -19.88 -6.40
C GLY A 253 -10.05 -20.31 -5.52
N GLY A 254 -9.57 -19.39 -4.69
CA GLY A 254 -8.91 -19.74 -3.43
C GLY A 254 -9.68 -19.06 -2.31
N GLN A 255 -10.82 -19.64 -1.92
CA GLN A 255 -11.30 -19.43 -0.56
C GLN A 255 -10.10 -19.74 0.34
N THR A 256 -9.64 -18.76 1.12
CA THR A 256 -8.92 -19.09 2.34
C THR A 256 -9.77 -20.14 3.05
N PRO A 257 -9.20 -21.27 3.50
CA PRO A 257 -9.93 -22.15 4.40
C PRO A 257 -10.51 -21.27 5.49
N VAL A 258 -11.84 -21.34 5.66
CA VAL A 258 -12.48 -20.86 6.88
C VAL A 258 -11.66 -21.52 8.00
N PRO A 259 -11.06 -20.77 8.94
CA PRO A 259 -10.46 -21.38 10.12
C PRO A 259 -11.53 -22.30 10.69
N ASP A 260 -11.20 -23.58 10.84
CA ASP A 260 -12.12 -24.61 11.29
C ASP A 260 -13.04 -24.03 12.36
N ALA A 261 -14.34 -24.17 12.12
CA ALA A 261 -15.36 -23.79 13.08
C ALA A 261 -14.88 -24.25 14.46
N VAL A 262 -14.73 -23.29 15.37
CA VAL A 262 -14.54 -23.58 16.79
C VAL A 262 -15.58 -24.65 17.13
N PRO A 263 -15.18 -25.84 17.62
CA PRO A 263 -16.13 -26.88 17.94
C PRO A 263 -17.17 -26.26 18.86
N SER A 264 -18.43 -26.32 18.43
CA SER A 264 -19.56 -26.04 19.29
C SER A 264 -19.38 -26.87 20.55
N VAL A 265 -18.95 -26.26 21.64
CA VAL A 265 -19.00 -26.86 22.95
C VAL A 265 -20.49 -27.06 23.22
N VAL A 266 -20.90 -28.30 23.01
CA VAL A 266 -22.14 -28.88 23.45
C VAL A 266 -22.26 -28.58 24.94
N GLN A 267 -23.18 -27.69 25.31
CA GLN A 267 -24.02 -27.95 26.48
C GLN A 267 -25.06 -29.01 26.04
N PRO A 268 -25.53 -29.94 26.89
CA PRO A 268 -25.75 -29.72 28.34
C PRO A 268 -25.51 -30.94 29.26
N ALA A 269 -25.50 -30.66 30.57
CA ALA A 269 -26.53 -31.14 31.51
C ALA A 269 -26.73 -30.07 32.59
#